data_AF-A0A945C7F6-F1
#
_entry.id   AF-A0A945C7F6-F1
#
_cell.length_a   1.000
_cell.length_b   1.000
_cell.length_c   1.000
_cell.angle_alpha   90.00
_cell.angle_beta   90.00
_cell.angle_gamma   90.00
#
_symmetry.space_group_name_H-M   'P 1'
#
loop_
_entity.id
_entity.type
_entity.pdbx_description
1 polymer ?
#
loop_
_entity_poly.entity_id
_entity_poly.type
_entity_poly.pdbx_seq_one_letter_code
_entity_poly.pdbx_strand_id
1 'polypeptide(L)'
;MDKNYKNLVFTNHALERLRLRSVSRNQVWQVIASPDKKFPSNKLQQIKFTGIVNHRNIQLVAKHLPDQNKWLIVSVWVRGEDDPTPLMWKIITLPFKIAAKIATIILSYIRKYLLEKNKL
;
A
#
# COMPACT_ATOMS: atom_id res chain seq x y z
N MET A 1 1.27 19.30 -6.24
CA MET A 1 0.96 19.13 -4.80
C MET A 1 1.82 20.11 -4.01
N ASP A 2 1.26 20.76 -3.00
CA ASP A 2 2.05 21.56 -2.06
C ASP A 2 3.10 20.67 -1.36
N LYS A 3 4.34 21.15 -1.31
CA LYS A 3 5.47 20.48 -0.67
C LYS A 3 5.40 20.59 0.85
N ASN A 4 4.65 21.54 1.39
CA ASN A 4 4.48 21.70 2.82
C ASN A 4 3.22 20.99 3.29
N TYR A 5 3.28 20.43 4.50
CA TYR A 5 2.12 19.90 5.20
C TYR A 5 2.41 19.81 6.70
N LYS A 6 1.71 20.60 7.51
CA LYS A 6 2.00 20.75 8.94
C LYS A 6 3.48 21.11 9.16
N ASN A 7 4.20 20.36 9.99
CA ASN A 7 5.63 20.50 10.24
C ASN A 7 6.51 19.66 9.28
N LEU A 8 5.98 19.25 8.13
CA LEU A 8 6.67 18.42 7.15
C LEU A 8 6.92 19.18 5.84
N VAL A 9 8.08 18.92 5.24
CA VAL A 9 8.46 19.36 3.89
C VAL A 9 8.77 18.13 3.05
N PHE A 10 8.15 17.99 1.89
CA PHE A 10 8.32 16.83 1.02
C PHE A 10 9.23 17.15 -0.16
N THR A 11 10.16 16.23 -0.46
CA THR A 11 10.88 16.25 -1.75
C THR A 11 9.94 15.85 -2.88
N ASN A 12 10.31 16.20 -4.12
CA ASN A 12 9.56 15.75 -5.31
C ASN A 12 9.48 14.22 -5.37
N HIS A 13 10.59 13.55 -5.04
CA HIS A 13 10.66 12.09 -4.97
C HIS A 13 9.68 11.53 -3.94
N ALA A 14 9.62 12.10 -2.72
CA ALA A 14 8.67 11.66 -1.71
C ALA A 14 7.21 11.83 -2.18
N LEU A 15 6.86 12.97 -2.79
CA LEU A 15 5.52 13.21 -3.32
C LEU A 15 5.11 12.19 -4.40
N GLU A 16 6.04 11.85 -5.29
CA GLU A 16 5.82 10.83 -6.31
C GLU A 16 5.55 9.46 -5.67
N ARG A 17 6.35 9.08 -4.67
CA ARG A 17 6.16 7.82 -3.93
C ARG A 17 4.84 7.75 -3.19
N LEU A 18 4.38 8.85 -2.60
CA LEU A 18 3.06 8.95 -1.98
C LEU A 18 1.95 8.64 -2.97
N ARG A 19 2.02 9.24 -4.17
CA ARG A 19 1.04 9.01 -5.23
C ARG A 19 1.02 7.56 -5.68
N LEU A 20 2.20 6.99 -5.97
CA LEU A 20 2.32 5.61 -6.45
C LEU A 20 1.81 4.58 -5.42
N ARG A 21 2.04 4.83 -4.13
CA ARG A 21 1.66 3.90 -3.06
C ARG A 21 0.32 4.23 -2.41
N SER A 22 -0.41 5.20 -2.95
CA SER A 22 -1.67 5.69 -2.37
C SER A 22 -1.55 6.02 -0.87
N VAL A 23 -0.41 6.59 -0.47
CA VAL A 23 -0.15 7.00 0.92
C VAL A 23 -0.48 8.48 1.05
N SER A 24 -1.31 8.83 2.03
CA SER A 24 -1.67 10.23 2.27
C SER A 24 -0.61 10.96 3.10
N ARG A 25 -0.49 12.28 2.92
CA ARG A 25 0.40 13.13 3.73
C ARG A 25 0.07 13.06 5.24
N ASN A 26 -1.19 12.82 5.59
CA ASN A 26 -1.59 12.67 7.00
C ASN A 26 -1.03 11.38 7.63
N GLN A 27 -1.01 10.28 6.88
CA GLN A 27 -0.40 9.03 7.35
C GLN A 27 1.11 9.19 7.59
N VAL A 28 1.81 9.91 6.72
CA VAL A 28 3.23 10.26 6.92
C VAL A 28 3.42 11.05 8.21
N TRP A 29 2.57 12.06 8.44
CA TRP A 29 2.61 12.87 9.65
C TRP A 29 2.36 12.05 10.92
N GLN A 30 1.41 11.10 10.89
CA GLN A 30 1.17 10.19 12.02
C GLN A 30 2.41 9.34 12.33
N VAL A 31 3.10 8.82 11.32
CA VAL A 31 4.34 8.04 11.51
C VAL A 31 5.47 8.89 12.06
N ILE A 32 5.59 10.17 11.68
CA ILE A 32 6.59 11.08 12.26
C ILE A 32 6.24 11.43 13.71
N ALA A 33 4.97 11.72 14.00
CA ALA A 33 4.50 12.14 15.31
C ALA A 33 4.56 11.00 16.35
N SER A 34 4.19 9.77 15.95
CA SER A 34 4.16 8.59 16.82
C SER A 34 4.61 7.34 16.05
N PRO A 35 5.92 7.17 15.79
CA PRO A 35 6.45 5.99 15.12
C PRO A 35 6.53 4.80 16.07
N ASP A 36 6.30 3.61 15.51
CA ASP A 36 6.54 2.36 16.23
C ASP A 36 8.04 2.12 16.46
N LYS A 37 8.88 2.45 15.45
CA LYS A 37 10.34 2.33 15.55
C LYS A 37 11.04 3.48 14.82
N LYS A 38 12.19 3.89 15.37
CA LYS A 38 13.11 4.88 14.81
C LYS A 38 14.50 4.26 14.69
N PHE A 39 15.16 4.44 13.55
CA PHE A 39 16.51 3.97 13.31
C PHE A 39 17.35 5.05 12.64
N PRO A 40 18.64 5.19 12.96
CA PRO A 40 19.54 5.96 12.11
C PRO A 40 19.59 5.33 10.72
N SER A 41 19.56 6.15 9.68
CA SER A 41 19.77 5.70 8.31
C SER A 41 21.27 5.69 7.99
N ASN A 42 21.67 4.94 6.96
CA ASN A 42 23.06 4.86 6.50
C ASN A 42 23.59 6.21 5.94
N LYS A 43 22.70 7.19 5.73
CA LYS A 43 23.04 8.55 5.28
C LYS A 43 23.08 9.52 6.47
N LEU A 44 24.09 10.40 6.47
CA LEU A 44 24.28 11.41 7.50
C LEU A 44 23.00 12.20 7.78
N GLN A 45 22.64 12.27 9.07
CA GLN A 45 21.50 13.04 9.59
C GLN A 45 20.12 12.59 9.07
N GLN A 46 20.00 11.39 8.54
CA GLN A 46 18.72 10.81 8.15
C GLN A 46 18.25 9.79 9.18
N ILE A 47 16.97 9.84 9.51
CA ILE A 47 16.31 8.92 10.44
C ILE A 47 15.24 8.18 9.64
N LYS A 48 15.27 6.86 9.76
CA LYS A 48 14.22 5.99 9.25
C LYS A 48 13.16 5.82 10.33
N PHE A 49 11.92 6.10 9.97
CA PHE A 49 10.76 5.89 10.81
C PHE A 49 9.93 4.76 10.21
N THR A 50 9.40 3.91 11.07
CA THR A 50 8.44 2.88 10.68
C THR A 50 7.22 2.97 11.59
N GLY A 51 6.04 2.90 10.99
CA GLY A 51 4.78 2.91 11.73
C GLY A 51 3.68 2.19 10.96
N ILE A 52 2.77 1.55 11.69
CA ILE A 52 1.57 0.95 11.12
C ILE A 52 0.43 1.96 11.18
N VAL A 53 -0.12 2.32 10.02
CA VAL A 53 -1.26 3.23 9.92
C VAL A 53 -2.30 2.66 8.99
N ASN A 54 -3.54 2.47 9.47
CA ASN A 54 -4.64 1.83 8.72
C ASN A 54 -4.25 0.45 8.17
N HIS A 55 -3.61 -0.39 9.00
CA HIS A 55 -3.07 -1.71 8.62
C HIS A 55 -1.94 -1.69 7.59
N ARG A 56 -1.39 -0.51 7.27
CA ARG A 56 -0.29 -0.35 6.32
C ARG A 56 1.02 -0.15 7.05
N ASN A 57 2.04 -0.96 6.76
CA ASN A 57 3.38 -0.77 7.31
C ASN A 57 4.14 0.29 6.50
N ILE A 58 4.08 1.53 6.99
CA ILE A 58 4.70 2.68 6.34
C ILE A 58 6.11 2.84 6.87
N GLN A 59 7.05 2.93 5.94
CA GLN A 59 8.43 3.27 6.23
C GLN A 59 8.75 4.58 5.54
N LEU A 60 9.41 5.49 6.23
CA LEU A 60 9.83 6.76 5.65
C LEU A 60 11.23 7.12 6.13
N VAL A 61 11.91 7.90 5.32
CA VAL A 61 13.21 8.47 5.67
C VAL A 61 13.05 9.97 5.73
N ALA A 62 13.41 10.56 6.86
CA ALA A 62 13.34 11.99 7.07
C ALA A 62 14.63 12.55 7.64
N LYS A 63 14.90 13.82 7.34
CA LYS A 63 15.98 14.62 7.91
C LYS A 63 15.35 15.76 8.72
N HIS A 64 15.84 15.97 9.94
CA HIS A 64 15.39 17.11 10.73
C HIS A 64 16.01 18.41 10.19
N LEU A 65 15.21 19.46 10.07
CA LEU A 65 15.64 20.81 9.70
C LEU A 65 15.51 21.72 10.94
N PRO A 66 16.58 21.86 11.75
CA PRO A 66 16.51 22.54 13.04
C PRO A 66 16.09 24.01 12.90
N ASP A 67 16.59 24.71 11.89
CA ASP A 67 16.33 26.14 11.68
C ASP A 67 14.85 26.48 11.46
N GLN A 68 14.06 25.50 11.02
CA GLN A 68 12.65 25.68 10.69
C GLN A 68 11.72 24.87 11.62
N ASN A 69 12.28 24.08 12.54
CA ASN A 69 11.55 23.10 13.33
C ASN A 69 10.65 22.17 12.46
N LYS A 70 11.20 21.72 11.33
CA LYS A 70 10.49 20.91 10.33
C LYS A 70 11.22 19.61 10.03
N TRP A 71 10.48 18.65 9.48
CA TRP A 71 11.03 17.40 8.96
C TRP A 71 11.01 17.39 7.44
N LEU A 72 12.19 17.23 6.83
CA LEU A 72 12.32 17.00 5.39
C LEU A 72 12.11 15.50 5.10
N ILE A 73 11.00 15.17 4.47
CA ILE A 73 10.66 13.82 4.03
C ILE A 73 11.38 13.55 2.72
N VAL A 74 12.37 12.65 2.78
CA VAL A 74 13.22 12.29 1.64
C VAL A 74 12.55 11.21 0.79
N SER A 75 12.02 10.17 1.42
CA SER A 75 11.40 9.03 0.72
C SER A 75 10.35 8.34 1.59
N VAL A 76 9.38 7.72 0.93
CA VAL A 76 8.28 6.97 1.56
C VAL A 76 8.12 5.61 0.86
N TRP A 77 7.86 4.59 1.67
CA TRP A 77 7.77 3.19 1.28
C TRP A 77 6.66 2.53 2.07
N VAL A 78 6.06 1.51 1.47
CA VAL A 78 5.16 0.58 2.17
C VAL A 78 5.75 -0.81 2.01
N ARG A 79 5.86 -1.56 3.11
CA ARG A 79 6.40 -2.93 3.12
C ARG A 79 5.27 -3.93 3.35
N GLY A 80 5.22 -5.00 2.55
CA GLY A 80 4.29 -6.11 2.78
C GLY A 80 2.87 -5.93 2.24
N GLU A 81 2.65 -4.96 1.36
CA GLU A 81 1.43 -4.85 0.57
C GLU A 81 1.77 -5.09 -0.90
N ASP A 82 0.99 -5.96 -1.55
CA ASP A 82 0.81 -5.87 -3.00
C ASP A 82 0.17 -4.52 -3.29
N ASP A 83 0.69 -3.79 -4.28
CA ASP A 83 0.08 -2.52 -4.68
C ASP A 83 -1.42 -2.74 -4.92
N PRO A 84 -2.31 -1.89 -4.36
CA PRO A 84 -3.74 -2.13 -4.44
C PRO A 84 -4.13 -2.29 -5.91
N THR A 85 -4.74 -3.43 -6.24
CA THR A 85 -5.14 -3.70 -7.63
C THR A 85 -6.01 -2.55 -8.15
N PRO A 86 -5.64 -1.94 -9.30
CA PRO A 86 -6.37 -0.80 -9.84
C PRO A 86 -7.86 -1.14 -9.98
N LEU A 87 -8.75 -0.16 -9.71
CA LEU A 87 -10.19 -0.38 -9.79
C LEU A 87 -10.61 -0.93 -11.17
N MET A 88 -10.00 -0.41 -12.23
CA MET A 88 -10.22 -0.90 -13.61
C MET A 88 -9.87 -2.37 -13.78
N TRP A 89 -8.80 -2.86 -13.12
CA TRP A 89 -8.42 -4.27 -13.20
C TRP A 89 -9.42 -5.18 -12.49
N LYS A 90 -10.02 -4.70 -11.40
CA LYS A 90 -11.13 -5.41 -10.73
C LYS A 90 -12.35 -5.50 -11.63
N ILE A 91 -12.69 -4.44 -12.37
CA ILE A 91 -13.82 -4.43 -13.32
C ILE A 91 -13.56 -5.38 -14.49
N ILE A 92 -12.38 -5.30 -15.12
CA ILE A 92 -12.00 -6.14 -16.27
C ILE A 92 -12.03 -7.63 -15.92
N THR A 93 -11.55 -8.00 -14.73
CA THR A 93 -11.47 -9.41 -14.31
C THR A 93 -12.78 -9.97 -13.74
N LEU A 94 -13.75 -9.11 -13.40
CA LEU A 94 -15.03 -9.52 -12.82
C LEU A 94 -15.83 -10.51 -13.70
N PRO A 95 -16.07 -10.26 -15.01
CA PRO A 95 -16.85 -11.16 -15.84
C PRO A 95 -16.20 -12.55 -15.96
N PHE A 96 -14.87 -12.62 -16.06
CA PHE A 96 -14.15 -13.90 -16.12
C PHE A 96 -14.29 -14.72 -14.83
N LYS A 97 -14.27 -14.07 -13.66
CA LYS A 97 -14.50 -14.75 -12.37
C LYS A 97 -15.92 -15.30 -12.27
N ILE A 98 -16.91 -14.54 -12.76
CA ILE A 98 -18.30 -14.98 -12.81
C ILE A 98 -18.44 -16.19 -13.75
N ALA A 99 -17.88 -16.11 -14.96
CA ALA A 99 -17.90 -17.21 -15.94
C ALA A 99 -17.23 -18.47 -15.40
N ALA A 100 -16.05 -18.35 -14.76
CA ALA A 100 -15.36 -19.48 -14.15
C ALA A 100 -16.21 -20.13 -13.05
N LYS A 101 -16.89 -19.34 -12.22
CA LYS A 101 -17.78 -19.84 -11.16
C LYS A 101 -19.02 -20.55 -11.73
N ILE A 102 -19.59 -20.05 -12.83
CA ILE A 102 -20.68 -20.73 -13.53
C ILE A 102 -20.19 -22.05 -14.12
N ALA A 103 -19.02 -22.05 -14.77
CA ALA A 103 -18.44 -23.26 -15.37
C ALA A 103 -18.17 -24.35 -14.32
N THR A 104 -17.65 -24.00 -13.14
CA THR A 104 -17.40 -24.97 -12.07
C THR A 104 -18.70 -25.57 -11.51
N ILE A 105 -19.78 -24.78 -11.46
CA ILE A 105 -21.12 -25.28 -11.09
C ILE A 105 -21.64 -26.24 -12.16
N ILE A 106 -21.59 -25.87 -13.44
CA ILE A 106 -22.05 -26.75 -14.52
C ILE A 106 -21.26 -28.06 -14.56
N LEU A 107 -19.93 -27.98 -14.42
CA LEU A 107 -19.05 -29.16 -14.37
C LEU A 107 -19.37 -30.06 -13.18
N SER A 108 -19.70 -29.50 -12.01
CA SER A 108 -20.06 -30.31 -10.84
C SER A 108 -21.38 -31.05 -11.04
N TYR A 109 -22.37 -30.43 -11.67
CA TYR A 109 -23.63 -31.08 -12.05
C TYR A 109 -23.44 -32.19 -13.09
N ILE A 110 -22.70 -31.93 -14.17
CA ILE A 110 -22.41 -32.95 -15.20
C ILE A 110 -21.68 -34.14 -14.58
N ARG A 111 -20.66 -33.88 -13.75
CA ARG A 111 -19.90 -34.94 -13.06
C ARG A 111 -20.81 -35.78 -12.17
N LYS A 112 -21.73 -35.16 -11.43
CA LYS A 112 -22.69 -35.88 -10.59
C LYS A 112 -23.62 -36.78 -11.43
N TYR A 113 -24.17 -36.25 -12.51
CA TYR A 113 -25.06 -37.00 -13.41
C TYR A 113 -24.37 -38.22 -14.05
N LEU A 114 -23.12 -38.06 -14.50
CA LEU A 114 -22.34 -39.16 -15.08
C LEU A 114 -22.04 -40.26 -14.05
N LEU A 115 -21.79 -39.90 -12.79
CA LEU A 115 -21.56 -40.86 -11.71
C LEU A 115 -22.83 -41.63 -11.33
N GLU A 116 -24.00 -40.99 -11.34
CA GLU A 116 -25.28 -41.66 -11.10
C GLU A 116 -25.64 -42.61 -12.25
N LYS A 117 -25.40 -42.21 -13.50
CA LYS A 117 -25.66 -43.07 -14.68
C LYS A 117 -24.76 -44.31 -14.74
N ASN A 118 -23.50 -44.20 -14.34
CA ASN A 118 -22.54 -45.32 -14.35
C ASN A 118 -22.66 -46.27 -13.13
N LYS A 119 -23.60 -46.03 -12.20
CA LYS A 119 -23.90 -46.90 -11.07
C LYS A 119 -25.06 -47.89 -11.33
N LEU A 120 -25.76 -47.74 -12.46
CA LEU A 120 -26.79 -48.63 -12.98
C LEU A 120 -26.18 -49.57 -14.02
#